data_AF-A0AAJ1HYC0-F1
#
_entry.id   AF-A0AAJ1HYC0-F1
#
_cell.length_a   1.000
_cell.length_b   1.000
_cell.length_c   1.000
_cell.angle_alpha   90.00
_cell.angle_beta   90.00
_cell.angle_gamma   90.00
#
_symmetry.space_group_name_H-M   'P 1'
#
loop_
_entity.id
_entity.type
_entity.pdbx_description
1 polymer ?
#
loop_
_entity_poly.entity_id
_entity_poly.type
_entity_poly.pdbx_seq_one_letter_code
_entity_poly.pdbx_strand_id
1 'polypeptide(L)'
;MKRSGKVGAFAYAQLIKALHEGPYSRAELAELTGLHTQTVGHYVDELRRAGQVFIAAWDQPADGGRNLVACYQLGQMKDVPRPKMSGAQRTAARRARKLQGLVAWPGSAHA
;
A
#
# COMPACT_ATOMS: atom_id res chain seq x y z
N MET A 1 -13.72 8.00 30.57
CA MET A 1 -13.98 6.56 30.77
C MET A 1 -12.71 5.79 30.41
N LYS A 2 -11.93 5.30 31.39
CA LYS A 2 -10.71 4.51 31.10
C LYS A 2 -11.13 3.11 30.66
N ARG A 3 -11.07 2.85 29.35
CA ARG A 3 -11.28 1.50 28.81
C ARG A 3 -10.08 0.64 29.20
N SER A 4 -10.24 -0.23 30.20
CA SER A 4 -9.36 -1.40 30.38
C SER A 4 -9.75 -2.44 29.31
N GLY A 5 -9.38 -2.14 28.06
CA GLY A 5 -9.65 -2.99 26.91
C GLY A 5 -8.45 -3.87 26.60
N LYS A 6 -8.68 -5.12 26.17
CA LYS A 6 -7.63 -5.94 25.56
C LYS A 6 -7.05 -5.17 24.38
N VAL A 7 -5.73 -4.98 24.35
CA VAL A 7 -5.02 -4.21 23.30
C VAL A 7 -5.42 -4.66 21.89
N GLY A 8 -5.56 -5.97 21.67
CA GLY A 8 -6.00 -6.51 20.39
C GLY A 8 -7.41 -6.06 19.96
N ALA A 9 -8.35 -5.96 20.90
CA ALA A 9 -9.71 -5.49 20.58
C ALA A 9 -9.71 -4.01 20.22
N PHE A 10 -8.87 -3.21 20.90
CA PHE A 10 -8.67 -1.80 20.55
C PHE A 10 -8.06 -1.67 19.14
N ALA A 11 -6.97 -2.36 18.86
CA ALA A 11 -6.30 -2.31 17.56
C ALA A 11 -7.22 -2.78 16.41
N TYR A 12 -8.03 -3.81 16.64
CA TYR A 12 -9.02 -4.26 15.66
C TYR A 12 -10.11 -3.21 15.40
N ALA A 13 -10.62 -2.54 16.45
CA ALA A 13 -11.58 -1.46 16.27
C ALA A 13 -10.99 -0.29 15.46
N GLN A 14 -9.72 0.06 15.70
CA GLN A 14 -9.01 1.07 14.92
C GLN A 14 -8.83 0.65 13.45
N LEU A 15 -8.55 -0.64 13.20
CA LEU A 15 -8.43 -1.17 11.84
C LEU A 15 -9.75 -1.04 11.07
N ILE A 16 -10.87 -1.42 11.69
CA ILE A 16 -12.20 -1.30 11.07
C ILE A 16 -12.56 0.17 10.83
N LYS A 17 -12.24 1.06 11.78
CA LYS A 17 -12.44 2.51 11.60
C LYS A 17 -11.65 3.03 10.40
N ALA A 18 -10.36 2.70 10.30
CA ALA A 18 -9.51 3.15 9.19
C ALA A 18 -10.04 2.63 7.83
N LEU A 19 -10.40 1.35 7.75
CA LEU A 19 -11.00 0.78 6.53
C LEU A 19 -12.32 1.46 6.14
N HIS A 20 -13.07 2.01 7.09
CA HIS A 20 -14.30 2.75 6.83
C HIS A 20 -14.03 4.18 6.31
N GLU A 21 -13.00 4.85 6.85
CA GLU A 21 -12.66 6.24 6.50
C GLU A 21 -12.13 6.39 5.07
N GLY A 22 -11.42 5.38 4.55
CA GLY A 22 -10.92 5.45 3.18
C GLY A 22 -10.06 4.27 2.75
N PRO A 23 -9.61 4.31 1.49
CA PRO A 23 -8.71 3.30 0.97
C PRO A 23 -7.30 3.51 1.50
N TYR A 24 -6.79 2.52 2.25
CA TYR A 24 -5.44 2.56 2.81
C TYR A 24 -4.63 1.31 2.42
N SER A 25 -3.34 1.50 2.19
CA SER A 25 -2.39 0.40 2.04
C SER A 25 -2.18 -0.32 3.38
N ARG A 26 -1.64 -1.55 3.35
CA ARG A 26 -1.33 -2.30 4.58
C ARG A 26 -0.31 -1.59 5.46
N ALA A 27 0.59 -0.80 4.87
CA ALA A 27 1.59 -0.03 5.61
C ALA A 27 0.92 1.13 6.36
N GLU A 28 0.06 1.90 5.68
CA GLU A 28 -0.69 2.98 6.33
C GLU A 28 -1.63 2.45 7.41
N LEU A 29 -2.31 1.32 7.15
CA LEU A 29 -3.14 0.66 8.17
C LEU A 29 -2.32 0.21 9.38
N ALA A 30 -1.07 -0.23 9.18
CA ALA A 30 -0.16 -0.57 10.29
C ALA A 30 0.20 0.67 11.11
N GLU A 31 0.53 1.78 10.44
CA GLU A 31 0.81 3.06 11.10
C GLU A 31 -0.40 3.60 11.89
N LEU A 32 -1.60 3.54 11.30
CA LEU A 32 -2.85 4.00 11.93
C LEU A 32 -3.29 3.15 13.12
N THR A 33 -2.97 1.86 13.13
CA THR A 33 -3.44 0.91 14.17
C THR A 33 -2.37 0.56 15.20
N GLY A 34 -1.10 0.82 14.90
CA GLY A 34 0.05 0.35 15.69
C GLY A 34 0.29 -1.15 15.58
N LEU A 35 -0.40 -1.85 14.68
CA LEU A 35 -0.17 -3.28 14.41
C LEU A 35 1.03 -3.47 13.50
N HIS A 36 1.69 -4.61 13.62
CA HIS A 36 2.69 -5.01 12.64
C HIS A 36 2.04 -5.25 11.27
N THR A 37 2.71 -4.87 10.18
CA THR A 37 2.19 -4.96 8.80
C THR A 37 1.74 -6.38 8.42
N GLN A 38 2.45 -7.41 8.89
CA GLN A 38 2.05 -8.81 8.68
C GLN A 38 0.69 -9.12 9.33
N THR A 39 0.46 -8.63 10.54
CA THR A 39 -0.78 -8.82 11.30
C THR A 39 -1.94 -8.12 10.60
N VAL A 40 -1.74 -6.88 10.14
CA VAL A 40 -2.72 -6.19 9.29
C VAL A 40 -3.02 -7.00 8.03
N GLY A 41 -1.99 -7.56 7.39
CA GLY A 41 -2.14 -8.44 6.24
C GLY A 41 -3.09 -9.61 6.50
N HIS A 42 -2.91 -10.33 7.61
CA HIS A 42 -3.81 -11.43 7.99
C HIS A 42 -5.25 -10.97 8.20
N TYR A 43 -5.46 -9.86 8.93
CA TYR A 43 -6.82 -9.34 9.14
C TYR A 43 -7.48 -8.91 7.83
N VAL A 44 -6.77 -8.18 6.98
CA VAL A 44 -7.28 -7.74 5.67
C VAL A 44 -7.60 -8.93 4.78
N ASP A 45 -6.75 -9.96 4.76
CA ASP A 45 -7.00 -11.16 3.94
C ASP A 45 -8.24 -11.94 4.40
N GLU A 46 -8.44 -12.11 5.71
CA GLU A 46 -9.66 -12.74 6.24
C GLU A 46 -10.91 -11.89 5.96
N LEU A 47 -10.83 -10.57 6.11
CA LEU A 47 -11.95 -9.66 5.78
C LEU A 47 -12.28 -9.68 4.29
N ARG A 48 -11.28 -9.79 3.41
CA ARG A 48 -11.47 -9.95 1.96
C ARG A 48 -12.10 -11.29 1.60
N ARG A 49 -11.67 -12.38 2.24
CA ARG A 49 -12.30 -13.71 2.08
C ARG A 49 -13.76 -13.70 2.50
N ALA A 50 -14.09 -12.94 3.54
CA ALA A 50 -15.47 -12.69 3.98
C ALA A 50 -16.23 -11.67 3.12
N GLY A 51 -15.60 -11.10 2.08
CA GLY A 51 -16.20 -10.13 1.17
C GLY A 51 -16.51 -8.76 1.79
N GLN A 52 -15.94 -8.43 2.96
CA GLN A 52 -16.20 -7.16 3.67
C GLN A 52 -15.19 -6.07 3.35
N VAL A 53 -14.10 -6.42 2.66
CA VAL A 53 -13.05 -5.49 2.22
C VAL A 53 -12.77 -5.78 0.76
N PHE A 54 -12.49 -4.74 0.00
CA PHE A 54 -12.11 -4.82 -1.41
C PHE A 54 -10.91 -3.91 -1.68
N ILE A 55 -10.21 -4.18 -2.78
CA ILE A 55 -9.17 -3.28 -3.29
C ILE A 55 -9.88 -2.10 -3.98
N ALA A 56 -9.82 -0.94 -3.36
CA ALA A 56 -10.47 0.28 -3.84
C ALA A 56 -9.56 1.09 -4.78
N ALA A 57 -8.23 1.00 -4.60
CA ALA A 57 -7.27 1.71 -5.43
C ALA A 57 -5.92 0.98 -5.47
N TRP A 58 -5.08 1.44 -6.40
CA TRP A 58 -3.67 1.06 -6.49
C TRP A 58 -2.83 2.33 -6.44
N ASP A 59 -1.94 2.43 -5.45
CA ASP A 59 -1.14 3.64 -5.24
C ASP A 59 0.36 3.34 -5.24
N GLN A 60 1.16 4.39 -5.42
CA GLN A 60 2.60 4.33 -5.23
C GLN A 60 2.89 4.19 -3.73
N PRO A 61 3.73 3.23 -3.30
CA PRO A 61 4.09 3.12 -1.90
C PRO A 61 4.86 4.36 -1.43
N ALA A 62 4.69 4.70 -0.14
CA ALA A 62 5.25 5.89 0.48
C ALA A 62 6.78 5.98 0.41
N ASP A 63 7.48 4.84 0.33
CA ASP A 63 8.93 4.74 0.16
C ASP A 63 9.40 5.02 -1.28
N GLY A 64 8.49 5.36 -2.20
CA GLY A 64 8.78 5.54 -3.62
C GLY A 64 9.09 4.22 -4.35
N GLY A 65 8.82 3.08 -3.71
CA GLY A 65 9.04 1.75 -4.26
C GLY A 65 8.28 1.54 -5.57
N ARG A 66 8.90 0.86 -6.54
CA ARG A 66 8.45 0.82 -7.95
C ARG A 66 7.07 0.19 -8.18
N ASN A 67 6.63 -0.67 -7.26
CA ASN A 67 5.45 -1.49 -7.45
C ASN A 67 4.26 -0.84 -6.76
N LEU A 68 3.19 -0.62 -7.51
CA LEU A 68 1.92 -0.19 -6.93
C LEU A 68 1.47 -1.17 -5.83
N VAL A 69 0.96 -0.60 -4.75
CA VAL A 69 0.39 -1.32 -3.62
C VAL A 69 -1.12 -1.22 -3.66
N ALA A 70 -1.80 -2.27 -3.19
CA ALA A 70 -3.26 -2.25 -3.10
C ALA A 70 -3.68 -1.42 -1.88
N CYS A 71 -4.66 -0.55 -2.07
CA CYS A 71 -5.33 0.21 -1.02
C CYS A 71 -6.72 -0.38 -0.78
N TYR A 72 -7.02 -0.68 0.47
CA TYR A 72 -8.15 -1.47 0.91
C TYR A 72 -9.18 -0.59 1.60
N GLN A 73 -10.46 -0.85 1.32
CA GLN A 73 -11.57 -0.13 1.93
C GLN A 73 -12.66 -1.11 2.35
N LEU A 74 -13.41 -0.75 3.39
CA LEU A 74 -14.56 -1.49 3.87
C LEU A 74 -15.70 -1.40 2.85
N GLY A 75 -16.27 -2.56 2.48
CA GLY A 75 -17.38 -2.65 1.55
C GLY A 75 -17.43 -3.98 0.81
N GLN A 76 -18.58 -4.24 0.19
CA GLN A 76 -18.86 -5.48 -0.56
C GLN A 76 -18.81 -5.20 -2.06
N MET A 77 -17.70 -4.65 -2.54
CA MET A 77 -17.47 -4.36 -3.95
C MET A 77 -16.46 -5.33 -4.57
N LYS A 78 -16.44 -5.41 -5.90
CA LYS A 78 -15.38 -6.13 -6.62
C LYS A 78 -14.08 -5.33 -6.53
N ASP A 79 -12.96 -6.04 -6.48
CA ASP A 79 -11.63 -5.42 -6.50
C ASP A 79 -11.42 -4.60 -7.77
N VAL A 80 -10.86 -3.40 -7.60
CA VAL A 80 -10.36 -2.60 -8.70
C VAL A 80 -9.17 -3.32 -9.33
N PRO A 81 -9.20 -3.56 -10.66
CA PRO A 81 -8.14 -4.28 -11.34
C PRO A 81 -6.83 -3.50 -11.28
N ARG A 82 -5.72 -4.22 -11.11
CA ARG A 82 -4.39 -3.61 -11.10
C ARG A 82 -4.10 -2.95 -12.45
N PRO A 83 -3.75 -1.65 -12.50
CA PRO A 83 -3.41 -1.00 -13.75
C PRO A 83 -2.17 -1.66 -14.36
N LYS A 84 -2.28 -2.01 -15.64
CA LYS A 84 -1.20 -2.62 -16.42
C LYS A 84 -0.51 -1.55 -17.25
N MET A 85 0.80 -1.37 -17.05
CA MET A 85 1.58 -0.56 -17.99
C MET A 85 1.66 -1.26 -19.35
N SER A 86 1.39 -0.51 -20.42
CA SER A 86 1.58 -0.98 -21.79
C SER A 86 3.07 -1.19 -22.12
N GLY A 87 3.37 -1.98 -23.15
CA GLY A 87 4.77 -2.24 -23.56
C GLY A 87 5.53 -0.95 -23.92
N ALA A 88 4.84 0.02 -24.51
CA ALA A 88 5.39 1.34 -24.83
C ALA A 88 5.71 2.14 -23.56
N GLN A 89 4.80 2.17 -22.59
CA GLN A 89 5.02 2.84 -21.30
C GLN A 89 6.17 2.21 -20.51
N ARG A 90 6.29 0.88 -20.52
CA ARG A 90 7.43 0.18 -19.90
C ARG A 90 8.76 0.54 -20.55
N THR A 91 8.79 0.61 -21.87
CA THR A 91 9.99 0.98 -22.63
C THR A 91 10.37 2.44 -22.37
N ALA A 92 9.41 3.36 -22.35
CA ALA A 92 9.62 4.76 -22.02
C ALA A 92 10.13 4.94 -20.59
N ALA A 93 9.52 4.27 -19.60
CA ALA A 93 9.98 4.31 -18.21
C ALA A 93 11.40 3.74 -18.05
N ARG A 94 11.73 2.66 -18.77
CA ARG A 94 13.10 2.10 -18.80
C ARG A 94 14.10 3.10 -19.39
N ARG A 95 13.75 3.76 -20.52
CA ARG A 95 14.61 4.77 -21.16
C ARG A 95 14.80 5.99 -20.28
N ALA A 96 13.74 6.51 -19.67
CA ALA A 96 13.79 7.63 -18.73
C ALA A 96 14.74 7.33 -17.55
N ARG A 97 14.71 6.10 -17.00
CA ARG A 97 15.64 5.68 -15.96
C ARG A 97 17.08 5.55 -16.44
N LYS A 98 17.30 5.03 -17.66
CA LYS A 98 18.65 5.01 -18.25
C LYS A 98 19.19 6.44 -18.36
N LEU A 99 18.35 7.39 -18.77
CA LEU A 99 18.73 8.80 -18.87
C LEU A 99 19.02 9.43 -17.50
N GLN A 100 18.16 9.20 -16.49
CA GLN A 100 18.35 9.67 -15.12
C GLN A 100 19.61 9.06 -14.46
N GLY A 101 19.89 7.78 -14.72
CA GLY A 101 21.11 7.11 -14.28
C GLY A 101 22.37 7.54 -15.04
N LEU A 102 22.23 8.08 -16.26
CA LEU A 102 23.32 8.72 -17.00
C LEU A 102 23.59 10.17 -16.54
N VAL A 103 22.67 10.80 -15.80
CA VAL A 103 22.83 12.17 -15.27
C VAL A 103 23.55 12.19 -13.91
N ALA A 104 23.79 11.02 -13.29
CA ALA A 104 24.56 10.88 -12.05
C ALA A 104 25.93 10.21 -12.31
N TRP A 105 26.83 10.89 -13.02
CA TRP A 105 28.28 10.63 -12.96
C TRP A 105 29.06 11.90 -13.35
N PRO A 106 29.44 12.77 -12.39
CA PRO A 106 30.56 13.67 -12.63
C PRO A 106 31.81 12.80 -12.61
N GLY A 107 32.52 12.77 -13.73
CA GLY A 107 33.72 11.98 -13.93
C GLY A 107 34.65 11.97 -12.72
N SER A 108 35.02 10.77 -12.28
CA SER A 108 36.35 10.48 -11.76
C SER A 108 37.39 11.06 -12.72
N ALA A 109 37.81 12.31 -12.48
CA ALA A 109 39.00 12.88 -13.09
C ALA A 109 40.20 12.32 -12.31
N HIS A 110 40.81 11.28 -12.87
CA HIS A 110 42.20 10.98 -12.58
C HIS A 110 43.06 12.00 -13.33
N ALA A 111 43.77 12.83 -12.56
CA ALA A 111 45.09 13.38 -12.89
C ALA A 111 45.76 13.77 -11.57
#